data_AF-A0A556MIS3-F1
#
_entry.id   AF-A0A556MIS3-F1
#
_cell.length_a   1.000
_cell.length_b   1.000
_cell.length_c   1.000
_cell.angle_alpha   90.00
_cell.angle_beta   90.00
_cell.angle_gamma   90.00
#
_symmetry.space_group_name_H-M   'P 1'
#
loop_
_entity.id
_entity.type
_entity.pdbx_description
1 polymer ?
#
loop_
_entity_poly.entity_id
_entity_poly.type
_entity_poly.pdbx_seq_one_letter_code
_entity_poly.pdbx_strand_id
1 'polypeptide(L)'
;MKRTLFITGTILLAACSSPSAEEPSEEMKTEVRENDPAEVRNLLKEYIEYLGSLDSTSEKSVSLATAKYEELFSESDQKLCDSAFVEFHQLYEKIEGVLNTTVYTGNEDLPCATYDEEGNELPKDKRLVALEKRVKKHGFRIECWEGYPGIAGERAYIASHFYKYVSPEMKVFLEGLRKERDHLLSVDAGISMTEEQYADRLVWWESFNREHPDFILSKRARAIQRYLFTYFLTGMDNTPAINYLTDDNGIERIELDSYFVKAYDYLNKKYPNSESNTLVKPYKMAVLKNDNAKRERLINTYTKRGLMIDFSKDWEEI
;
A
#
# COMPACT_ATOMS: atom_id res chain seq x y z
N MET A 1 21.18 56.03 63.82
CA MET A 1 22.02 55.88 62.61
C MET A 1 21.94 54.43 62.15
N LYS A 2 21.48 54.20 60.90
CA LYS A 2 21.49 52.96 60.07
C LYS A 2 20.81 51.70 60.67
N ARG A 3 19.53 51.46 60.35
CA ARG A 3 18.96 50.68 59.20
C ARG A 3 18.99 49.15 59.38
N THR A 4 17.93 48.72 60.06
CA THR A 4 16.97 47.61 59.83
C THR A 4 17.16 46.66 58.63
N LEU A 5 17.05 45.36 58.96
CA LEU A 5 16.10 44.34 58.48
C LEU A 5 16.80 43.10 57.89
N PHE A 6 16.84 42.02 58.68
CA PHE A 6 17.16 40.68 58.18
C PHE A 6 16.07 39.70 58.58
N ILE A 7 15.71 38.91 57.58
CA ILE A 7 14.60 37.98 57.45
C ILE A 7 14.77 36.79 58.40
N THR A 8 13.77 36.53 59.23
CA THR A 8 13.68 35.30 60.04
C THR A 8 13.10 34.17 59.19
N GLY A 9 13.95 33.21 58.83
CA GLY A 9 13.53 31.92 58.31
C GLY A 9 13.27 30.94 59.44
N THR A 10 12.13 30.26 59.40
CA THR A 10 11.80 29.17 60.32
C THR A 10 11.55 27.91 59.50
N ILE A 11 12.37 26.90 59.75
CA ILE A 11 12.23 25.53 59.26
C ILE A 11 11.20 24.81 60.14
N LEU A 12 10.27 24.08 59.54
CA LEU A 12 9.48 23.06 60.21
C LEU A 12 9.27 21.87 59.26
N LEU A 13 9.69 20.69 59.72
CA LEU A 13 9.53 19.40 59.07
C LEU A 13 8.46 18.58 59.82
N ALA A 14 7.69 17.85 59.00
CA ALA A 14 6.96 16.60 59.24
C ALA A 14 5.69 16.58 60.12
N ALA A 15 4.56 16.18 59.51
CA ALA A 15 3.67 15.11 59.98
C ALA A 15 2.64 14.70 58.89
N CYS A 16 2.27 13.41 58.88
CA CYS A 16 1.48 12.68 57.90
C CYS A 16 -0.02 13.04 57.82
N SER A 17 -0.61 12.86 56.62
CA SER A 17 -2.01 12.42 56.46
C SER A 17 -2.22 11.66 55.13
N SER A 18 -3.07 10.65 55.21
CA SER A 18 -3.47 9.54 54.30
C SER A 18 -3.71 9.88 52.81
N PRO A 19 -3.65 8.87 51.91
CA PRO A 19 -3.97 9.07 50.49
C PRO A 19 -5.49 9.18 50.28
N SER A 20 -5.90 10.27 49.63
CA SER A 20 -7.23 10.41 49.04
C SER A 20 -7.38 9.39 47.92
N ALA A 21 -8.49 8.65 47.93
CA ALA A 21 -8.89 7.80 46.82
C ALA A 21 -9.03 8.66 45.55
N GLU A 22 -8.39 8.25 44.46
CA GLU A 22 -8.69 8.71 43.12
C GLU A 22 -10.09 8.19 42.73
N GLU A 23 -10.95 9.09 42.27
CA GLU A 23 -12.19 8.71 41.60
C GLU A 23 -11.84 7.98 40.29
N PRO A 24 -12.53 6.88 39.93
CA PRO A 24 -12.28 6.23 38.66
C PRO A 24 -12.76 7.16 37.54
N SER A 25 -11.85 7.53 36.65
CA SER A 25 -12.20 8.14 35.37
C SER A 25 -13.18 7.23 34.63
N GLU A 26 -14.36 7.76 34.28
CA GLU A 26 -15.30 7.07 33.40
C GLU A 26 -14.60 6.71 32.09
N GLU A 27 -14.32 5.42 31.91
CA GLU A 27 -14.09 4.86 30.59
C GLU A 27 -15.36 5.09 29.78
N MET A 28 -15.29 6.01 28.82
CA MET A 28 -16.27 6.15 27.76
C MET A 28 -16.29 4.82 26.99
N LYS A 29 -17.17 3.91 27.40
CA LYS A 29 -17.52 2.73 26.61
C LYS A 29 -18.08 3.22 25.30
N THR A 30 -17.28 3.16 24.25
CA THR A 30 -17.77 3.20 22.88
C THR A 30 -18.72 2.03 22.73
N GLU A 31 -20.02 2.29 22.81
CA GLU A 31 -21.05 1.29 22.56
C GLU A 31 -20.91 0.93 21.08
N VAL A 32 -20.31 -0.25 20.80
CA VAL A 32 -20.23 -0.77 19.44
C VAL A 32 -21.66 -1.11 19.05
N ARG A 33 -22.28 -0.22 18.28
CA ARG A 33 -23.60 -0.45 17.69
C ARG A 33 -23.46 -1.59 16.69
N GLU A 34 -23.74 -2.82 17.13
CA GLU A 34 -23.86 -3.94 16.20
C GLU A 34 -25.20 -3.81 15.45
N ASN A 35 -25.13 -3.72 14.12
CA ASN A 35 -26.32 -3.69 13.28
C ASN A 35 -27.04 -5.05 13.30
N ASP A 36 -28.38 -5.05 13.22
CA ASP A 36 -29.16 -6.27 13.04
C ASP A 36 -28.74 -6.97 11.72
N PRO A 37 -28.45 -8.28 11.71
CA PRO A 37 -28.13 -9.02 10.49
C PRO A 37 -29.11 -8.81 9.32
N ALA A 38 -30.38 -8.50 9.58
CA ALA A 38 -31.35 -8.15 8.53
C ALA A 38 -31.11 -6.74 7.95
N GLU A 39 -30.78 -5.76 8.81
CA GLU A 39 -30.42 -4.39 8.42
C GLU A 39 -29.12 -4.37 7.60
N VAL A 40 -28.09 -5.10 8.05
CA VAL A 40 -26.82 -5.29 7.32
C VAL A 40 -27.06 -5.79 5.90
N ARG A 41 -27.88 -6.84 5.73
CA ARG A 41 -28.19 -7.40 4.41
C ARG A 41 -28.95 -6.43 3.53
N ASN A 42 -29.84 -5.61 4.10
CA ASN A 42 -30.65 -4.69 3.33
C ASN A 42 -29.85 -3.47 2.84
N LEU A 43 -29.06 -2.83 3.71
CA LEU A 43 -28.25 -1.67 3.34
C LEU A 43 -27.18 -2.01 2.30
N LEU A 44 -26.47 -3.12 2.51
CA LEU A 44 -25.44 -3.56 1.56
C LEU A 44 -26.05 -3.93 0.21
N LYS A 45 -27.20 -4.62 0.20
CA LYS A 45 -27.92 -4.94 -1.04
C LYS A 45 -28.38 -3.69 -1.77
N GLU A 46 -28.98 -2.72 -1.06
CA GLU A 46 -29.39 -1.45 -1.64
C GLU A 46 -28.20 -0.73 -2.29
N TYR A 47 -27.06 -0.72 -1.60
CA TYR A 47 -25.85 -0.09 -2.13
C TYR A 47 -25.34 -0.79 -3.39
N ILE A 48 -25.23 -2.12 -3.39
CA ILE A 48 -24.78 -2.90 -4.56
C ILE A 48 -25.71 -2.69 -5.75
N GLU A 49 -27.03 -2.70 -5.54
CA GLU A 49 -28.01 -2.43 -6.59
C GLU A 49 -27.86 -1.00 -7.15
N TYR A 50 -27.62 -0.03 -6.28
CA TYR A 50 -27.32 1.34 -6.69
C TYR A 50 -26.04 1.42 -7.53
N LEU A 51 -24.93 0.81 -7.08
CA LEU A 51 -23.68 0.78 -7.82
C LEU A 51 -23.85 0.14 -9.21
N GLY A 52 -24.64 -0.92 -9.31
CA GLY A 52 -24.96 -1.59 -10.57
C GLY A 52 -25.76 -0.73 -11.55
N SER A 53 -26.44 0.32 -11.07
CA SER A 53 -27.19 1.27 -11.92
C SER A 53 -26.32 2.41 -12.46
N LEU A 54 -25.11 2.60 -11.93
CA LEU A 54 -24.23 3.69 -12.33
C LEU A 54 -23.52 3.39 -13.65
N ASP A 55 -23.19 4.47 -14.37
CA ASP A 55 -22.40 4.39 -15.60
C ASP A 55 -20.93 4.12 -15.27
N SER A 56 -20.47 2.88 -15.43
CA SER A 56 -19.07 2.50 -15.18
C SER A 56 -18.07 3.08 -16.18
N THR A 57 -18.51 3.87 -17.16
CA THR A 57 -17.63 4.59 -18.10
C THR A 57 -17.42 6.05 -17.72
N SER A 58 -18.16 6.57 -16.73
CA SER A 58 -18.04 7.95 -16.29
C SER A 58 -17.38 8.06 -14.91
N GLU A 59 -16.42 8.97 -14.80
CA GLU A 59 -15.80 9.37 -13.54
C GLU A 59 -16.83 9.91 -12.53
N LYS A 60 -17.93 10.52 -13.01
CA LYS A 60 -18.99 11.08 -12.15
C LYS A 60 -19.62 10.02 -11.25
N SER A 61 -19.68 8.78 -11.70
CA SER A 61 -20.21 7.65 -10.95
C SER A 61 -19.46 7.42 -9.64
N VAL A 62 -18.18 7.75 -9.56
CA VAL A 62 -17.42 7.67 -8.30
C VAL A 62 -17.99 8.62 -7.26
N SER A 63 -18.24 9.88 -7.62
CA SER A 63 -18.82 10.84 -6.66
C SER A 63 -20.23 10.49 -6.25
N LEU A 64 -21.03 9.91 -7.16
CA LEU A 64 -22.37 9.41 -6.85
C LEU A 64 -22.31 8.22 -5.88
N ALA A 65 -21.43 7.27 -6.16
CA ALA A 65 -21.19 6.11 -5.29
C ALA A 65 -20.69 6.51 -3.90
N THR A 66 -19.78 7.48 -3.82
CA THR A 66 -19.29 8.04 -2.55
C THR A 66 -20.42 8.72 -1.77
N ALA A 67 -21.24 9.55 -2.43
CA ALA A 67 -22.35 10.22 -1.76
C ALA A 67 -23.38 9.21 -1.22
N LYS A 68 -23.71 8.18 -2.00
CA LYS A 68 -24.64 7.13 -1.55
C LYS A 68 -24.04 6.26 -0.44
N TYR A 69 -22.72 6.04 -0.45
CA TYR A 69 -22.03 5.39 0.67
C TYR A 69 -22.21 6.19 1.96
N GLU A 70 -21.92 7.50 1.92
CA GLU A 70 -22.05 8.38 3.08
C GLU A 70 -23.50 8.43 3.60
N GLU A 71 -24.47 8.46 2.69
CA GLU A 71 -25.90 8.42 3.00
C GLU A 71 -26.30 7.15 3.76
N LEU A 72 -25.85 5.97 3.29
CA LEU A 72 -26.29 4.68 3.84
C LEU A 72 -25.49 4.24 5.08
N PHE A 73 -24.20 4.56 5.15
CA PHE A 73 -23.29 3.92 6.09
C PHE A 73 -22.67 4.87 7.14
N SER A 74 -22.98 6.17 7.12
CA SER A 74 -22.39 7.13 8.07
C SER A 74 -22.63 6.80 9.55
N GLU A 75 -23.75 6.16 9.86
CA GLU A 75 -24.14 5.75 11.22
C GLU A 75 -24.08 4.23 11.43
N SER A 76 -23.48 3.50 10.49
CA SER A 76 -23.34 2.04 10.53
C SER A 76 -22.09 1.58 11.28
N ASP A 77 -22.07 0.31 11.69
CA ASP A 77 -20.87 -0.32 12.24
C ASP A 77 -19.75 -0.44 11.19
N GLN A 78 -18.50 -0.46 11.67
CA GLN A 78 -17.32 -0.44 10.82
C GLN A 78 -17.18 -1.67 9.91
N LYS A 79 -17.69 -2.84 10.30
CA LYS A 79 -17.61 -4.05 9.46
C LYS A 79 -18.53 -3.94 8.25
N LEU A 80 -19.73 -3.37 8.45
CA LEU A 80 -20.62 -3.08 7.33
C LEU A 80 -20.02 -1.97 6.44
N CYS A 81 -19.45 -0.92 7.02
CA CYS A 81 -18.73 0.13 6.28
C CYS A 81 -17.59 -0.44 5.43
N ASP A 82 -16.78 -1.36 5.97
CA ASP A 82 -15.71 -2.04 5.25
C ASP A 82 -16.27 -2.87 4.08
N SER A 83 -17.35 -3.61 4.31
CA SER A 83 -18.01 -4.42 3.27
C SER A 83 -18.50 -3.54 2.12
N ALA A 84 -19.19 -2.45 2.43
CA ALA A 84 -19.62 -1.48 1.42
C ALA A 84 -18.43 -0.80 0.71
N PHE A 85 -17.32 -0.56 1.42
CA PHE A 85 -16.12 0.03 0.82
C PHE A 85 -15.49 -0.91 -0.21
N VAL A 86 -15.50 -2.23 0.04
CA VAL A 86 -15.02 -3.21 -0.94
C VAL A 86 -15.82 -3.12 -2.24
N GLU A 87 -17.16 -3.03 -2.16
CA GLU A 87 -18.02 -2.88 -3.33
C GLU A 87 -17.76 -1.56 -4.07
N PHE A 88 -17.63 -0.45 -3.33
CA PHE A 88 -17.22 0.84 -3.90
C PHE A 88 -15.86 0.73 -4.62
N HIS A 89 -14.88 0.11 -3.99
CA HIS A 89 -13.51 0.02 -4.50
C HIS A 89 -13.46 -0.77 -5.82
N GLN A 90 -14.25 -1.83 -5.96
CA GLN A 90 -14.36 -2.58 -7.21
C GLN A 90 -14.90 -1.72 -8.37
N LEU A 91 -15.96 -0.93 -8.12
CA LEU A 91 -16.47 0.02 -9.12
C LEU A 91 -15.41 1.07 -9.46
N TYR A 92 -14.71 1.58 -8.45
CA TYR A 92 -13.69 2.60 -8.60
C TYR A 92 -12.51 2.14 -9.46
N GLU A 93 -11.98 0.94 -9.23
CA GLU A 93 -10.91 0.34 -10.06
C GLU A 93 -11.39 0.04 -11.48
N LYS A 94 -12.64 -0.41 -11.64
CA LYS A 94 -13.24 -0.61 -12.96
C LYS A 94 -13.31 0.68 -13.76
N ILE A 95 -13.78 1.77 -13.14
CA ILE A 95 -13.83 3.09 -13.77
C ILE A 95 -12.40 3.58 -14.09
N GLU A 96 -11.45 3.41 -13.18
CA GLU A 96 -10.03 3.74 -13.41
C GLU A 96 -9.50 3.06 -14.68
N GLY A 97 -9.76 1.75 -14.84
CA GLY A 97 -9.36 0.98 -16.02
C GLY A 97 -10.00 1.52 -17.32
N VAL A 98 -11.31 1.77 -17.32
CA VAL A 98 -12.03 2.30 -18.50
C VAL A 98 -11.54 3.70 -18.87
N LEU A 99 -11.32 4.56 -17.87
CA LEU A 99 -10.78 5.90 -18.08
C LEU A 99 -9.36 5.83 -18.65
N ASN A 100 -8.51 4.93 -18.15
CA ASN A 100 -7.19 4.69 -18.73
C ASN A 100 -7.32 4.32 -20.21
N THR A 101 -8.12 3.31 -20.57
CA THR A 101 -8.33 2.94 -21.99
C THR A 101 -8.78 4.12 -22.84
N THR A 102 -9.67 4.95 -22.33
CA THR A 102 -10.18 6.14 -23.04
C THR A 102 -9.10 7.21 -23.20
N VAL A 103 -8.29 7.44 -22.17
CA VAL A 103 -7.18 8.40 -22.25
C VAL A 103 -6.12 7.91 -23.23
N TYR A 104 -5.72 6.64 -23.15
CA TYR A 104 -4.76 6.04 -24.07
C TYR A 104 -5.23 6.13 -25.52
N THR A 105 -6.46 5.72 -25.83
CA THR A 105 -6.96 5.70 -27.22
C THR A 105 -7.33 7.09 -27.77
N GLY A 106 -7.72 8.03 -26.90
CA GLY A 106 -8.22 9.34 -27.31
C GLY A 106 -7.21 10.48 -27.25
N ASN A 107 -6.01 10.24 -26.69
CA ASN A 107 -5.01 11.28 -26.43
C ASN A 107 -3.57 10.79 -26.69
N GLU A 108 -3.38 9.94 -27.70
CA GLU A 108 -2.06 9.44 -28.12
C GLU A 108 -1.08 10.58 -28.52
N ASP A 109 -1.60 11.75 -28.87
CA ASP A 109 -0.85 12.96 -29.22
C ASP A 109 -0.68 13.95 -28.06
N LEU A 110 -1.10 13.58 -26.84
CA LEU A 110 -1.11 14.46 -25.68
C LEU A 110 0.07 14.15 -24.75
N PRO A 111 1.24 14.78 -24.92
CA PRO A 111 2.36 14.56 -24.02
C PRO A 111 2.10 15.13 -22.63
N CYS A 112 2.64 14.47 -21.61
CA CYS A 112 2.62 14.96 -20.24
C CYS A 112 3.46 16.23 -20.04
N ALA A 113 4.57 16.36 -20.78
CA ALA A 113 5.48 17.49 -20.77
C ALA A 113 6.07 17.69 -22.17
N THR A 114 6.31 18.94 -22.54
CA THR A 114 7.01 19.33 -23.77
C THR A 114 8.12 20.31 -23.44
N TYR A 115 9.13 20.39 -24.29
CA TYR A 115 10.31 21.23 -24.07
C TYR A 115 10.62 22.05 -25.33
N ASP A 116 11.17 23.24 -25.16
CA ASP A 116 11.71 24.05 -26.27
C ASP A 116 13.07 23.50 -26.76
N GLU A 117 13.66 24.14 -27.78
CA GLU A 117 14.93 23.71 -28.37
C GLU A 117 16.10 23.83 -27.38
N GLU A 118 15.97 24.70 -26.38
CA GLU A 118 16.92 24.92 -25.29
C GLU A 118 16.72 23.95 -24.10
N GLY A 119 15.69 23.10 -24.15
CA GLY A 119 15.38 22.11 -23.12
C GLY A 119 14.58 22.64 -21.93
N ASN A 120 13.97 23.83 -22.02
CA ASN A 120 13.07 24.35 -21.00
C ASN A 120 11.67 23.76 -21.15
N GLU A 121 11.06 23.37 -20.04
CA GLU A 121 9.69 22.84 -20.04
C GLU A 121 8.68 23.92 -20.47
N LEU A 122 7.89 23.61 -21.48
CA LEU A 122 6.82 24.46 -22.00
C LEU A 122 5.54 24.30 -21.15
N PRO A 123 4.61 25.27 -21.19
CA PRO A 123 3.33 25.12 -20.52
C PRO A 123 2.57 23.88 -20.99
N LYS A 124 2.00 23.14 -20.02
CA LYS A 124 1.17 21.95 -20.29
C LYS A 124 0.05 22.24 -21.29
N ASP A 125 -0.22 21.26 -22.17
CA ASP A 125 -1.34 21.33 -23.10
C ASP A 125 -2.66 21.58 -22.34
N LYS A 126 -3.48 22.52 -22.84
CA LYS A 126 -4.76 22.89 -22.24
C LYS A 126 -5.72 21.70 -22.14
N ARG A 127 -5.65 20.74 -23.06
CA ARG A 127 -6.42 19.48 -23.02
C ARG A 127 -6.04 18.65 -21.80
N LEU A 128 -4.75 18.53 -21.51
CA LEU A 128 -4.24 17.81 -20.35
C LEU A 128 -4.69 18.48 -19.04
N VAL A 129 -4.56 19.81 -18.97
CA VAL A 129 -5.02 20.59 -17.80
C VAL A 129 -6.54 20.44 -17.59
N ALA A 130 -7.32 20.46 -18.67
CA ALA A 130 -8.77 20.27 -18.61
C ALA A 130 -9.13 18.85 -18.14
N LEU A 131 -8.43 17.83 -18.65
CA LEU A 131 -8.57 16.44 -18.23
C LEU A 131 -8.25 16.28 -16.74
N GLU A 132 -7.09 16.77 -16.30
CA GLU A 132 -6.66 16.71 -14.90
C GLU A 132 -7.71 17.34 -13.97
N LYS A 133 -8.20 18.53 -14.30
CA LYS A 133 -9.24 19.22 -13.52
C LYS A 133 -10.55 18.41 -13.46
N ARG A 134 -10.94 17.79 -14.58
CA ARG A 134 -12.16 17.00 -14.70
C ARG A 134 -12.11 15.77 -13.81
N VAL A 135 -11.05 14.97 -13.92
CA VAL A 135 -10.94 13.68 -13.22
C VAL A 135 -10.62 13.87 -11.73
N LYS A 136 -9.89 14.94 -11.37
CA LYS A 136 -9.58 15.29 -9.96
C LYS A 136 -10.81 15.53 -9.10
N LYS A 137 -11.87 16.10 -9.66
CA LYS A 137 -13.13 16.29 -8.94
C LYS A 137 -13.77 14.97 -8.50
N HIS A 138 -13.45 13.90 -9.22
CA HIS A 138 -14.09 12.60 -9.08
C HIS A 138 -13.16 11.54 -8.50
N GLY A 139 -12.12 11.99 -7.79
CA GLY A 139 -11.22 11.10 -7.06
C GLY A 139 -10.17 10.43 -7.94
N PHE A 140 -9.77 11.02 -9.05
CA PHE A 140 -8.66 10.52 -9.87
C PHE A 140 -7.58 11.58 -10.07
N ARG A 141 -6.43 11.19 -10.58
CA ARG A 141 -5.36 12.10 -11.00
C ARG A 141 -4.77 11.64 -12.32
N ILE A 142 -4.01 12.54 -12.95
CA ILE A 142 -3.11 12.14 -14.04
C ILE A 142 -1.82 11.57 -13.45
N GLU A 143 -1.37 10.46 -14.00
CA GLU A 143 0.00 9.97 -13.88
C GLU A 143 0.64 9.91 -15.27
N CYS A 144 1.96 9.97 -15.35
CA CYS A 144 2.66 9.97 -16.63
C CYS A 144 3.45 8.67 -16.77
N TRP A 145 3.09 7.88 -17.78
CA TRP A 145 3.73 6.62 -18.14
C TRP A 145 4.38 6.79 -19.50
N GLU A 146 5.70 6.67 -19.55
CA GLU A 146 6.49 6.81 -20.79
C GLU A 146 6.24 8.12 -21.55
N GLY A 147 5.98 9.21 -20.81
CA GLY A 147 5.69 10.53 -21.38
C GLY A 147 4.24 10.79 -21.75
N TYR A 148 3.34 9.80 -21.60
CA TYR A 148 1.92 9.90 -21.91
C TYR A 148 1.05 9.86 -20.66
N PRO A 149 -0.12 10.53 -20.67
CA PRO A 149 -1.02 10.56 -19.53
C PRO A 149 -1.74 9.22 -19.36
N GLY A 150 -1.70 8.71 -18.14
CA GLY A 150 -2.60 7.69 -17.60
C GLY A 150 -3.45 8.28 -16.47
N ILE A 151 -4.42 7.50 -16.01
CA ILE A 151 -5.31 7.81 -14.89
C ILE A 151 -4.95 6.93 -13.71
N ALA A 152 -4.87 7.53 -12.52
CA ALA A 152 -4.72 6.77 -11.28
C ALA A 152 -5.69 7.27 -10.21
N GLY A 153 -6.06 6.39 -9.29
CA GLY A 153 -6.91 6.77 -8.17
C GLY A 153 -6.27 7.78 -7.19
N GLU A 154 -6.97 8.88 -6.88
CA GLU A 154 -6.54 9.92 -5.93
C GLU A 154 -6.70 9.45 -4.48
N ARG A 155 -5.57 9.28 -3.78
CA ARG A 155 -5.56 8.74 -2.41
C ARG A 155 -6.09 9.74 -1.40
N ALA A 156 -5.87 11.03 -1.62
CA ALA A 156 -6.45 12.07 -0.76
C ALA A 156 -7.99 12.04 -0.80
N TYR A 157 -8.58 11.70 -1.94
CA TYR A 157 -10.02 11.52 -2.09
C TYR A 157 -10.51 10.38 -1.21
N ILE A 158 -9.90 9.19 -1.33
CA ILE A 158 -10.25 8.02 -0.51
C ILE A 158 -10.12 8.33 0.98
N ALA A 159 -9.02 8.96 1.39
CA ALA A 159 -8.79 9.33 2.78
C ALA A 159 -9.87 10.30 3.30
N SER A 160 -10.20 11.33 2.54
CA SER A 160 -11.16 12.36 2.96
C SER A 160 -12.61 11.86 3.09
N HIS A 161 -12.99 10.86 2.29
CA HIS A 161 -14.36 10.38 2.23
C HIS A 161 -14.59 9.12 3.07
N PHE A 162 -13.64 8.18 3.12
CA PHE A 162 -13.90 6.86 3.70
C PHE A 162 -13.25 6.63 5.05
N TYR A 163 -12.12 7.28 5.37
CA TYR A 163 -11.37 6.94 6.59
C TYR A 163 -12.19 7.17 7.86
N LYS A 164 -13.08 8.14 7.93
CA LYS A 164 -13.91 8.31 9.14
C LYS A 164 -14.86 7.13 9.42
N TYR A 165 -15.20 6.31 8.42
CA TYR A 165 -16.21 5.25 8.52
C TYR A 165 -15.62 3.84 8.60
N VAL A 166 -14.50 3.60 7.92
CA VAL A 166 -13.90 2.26 7.85
C VAL A 166 -13.15 1.89 9.14
N SER A 167 -12.94 0.58 9.32
CA SER A 167 -12.22 0.02 10.46
C SER A 167 -10.77 0.48 10.55
N PRO A 168 -10.13 0.41 11.72
CA PRO A 168 -8.68 0.58 11.87
C PRO A 168 -7.87 -0.29 10.90
N GLU A 169 -8.25 -1.54 10.72
CA GLU A 169 -7.56 -2.51 9.86
C GLU A 169 -7.63 -2.08 8.39
N MET A 170 -8.82 -1.65 7.93
CA MET A 170 -9.00 -1.12 6.58
C MET A 170 -8.20 0.16 6.35
N LYS A 171 -8.11 1.06 7.34
CA LYS A 171 -7.25 2.26 7.25
C LYS A 171 -5.79 1.90 7.04
N VAL A 172 -5.28 1.00 7.88
CA VAL A 172 -3.88 0.55 7.81
C VAL A 172 -3.60 -0.07 6.43
N PHE A 173 -4.52 -0.89 5.92
CA PHE A 173 -4.43 -1.44 4.56
C PHE A 173 -4.38 -0.36 3.47
N LEU A 174 -5.29 0.62 3.53
CA LEU A 174 -5.36 1.71 2.55
C LEU A 174 -4.13 2.62 2.60
N GLU A 175 -3.54 2.83 3.78
CA GLU A 175 -2.27 3.52 3.95
C GLU A 175 -1.11 2.72 3.33
N GLY A 176 -1.12 1.40 3.47
CA GLY A 176 -0.20 0.50 2.78
C GLY A 176 -0.26 0.69 1.26
N LEU A 177 -1.47 0.64 0.68
CA LEU A 177 -1.68 0.88 -0.74
C LEU A 177 -1.27 2.29 -1.21
N ARG A 178 -1.39 3.29 -0.34
CA ARG A 178 -0.89 4.64 -0.63
C ARG A 178 0.64 4.64 -0.73
N LYS A 179 1.33 4.02 0.23
CA LYS A 179 2.80 3.91 0.22
C LYS A 179 3.33 3.13 -0.99
N GLU A 180 2.62 2.09 -1.43
CA GLU A 180 2.96 1.36 -2.67
C GLU A 180 3.00 2.25 -3.90
N ARG A 181 2.09 3.22 -3.98
CA ARG A 181 1.97 4.14 -5.12
C ARG A 181 2.90 5.34 -5.03
N ASP A 182 3.12 5.88 -3.83
CA ASP A 182 4.03 7.02 -3.62
C ASP A 182 5.50 6.65 -3.89
N HIS A 183 5.83 5.37 -3.71
CA HIS A 183 7.15 4.82 -3.98
C HIS A 183 6.97 3.49 -4.72
N LEU A 184 6.82 3.56 -6.04
CA LEU A 184 6.61 2.38 -6.88
C LEU A 184 7.74 1.37 -6.68
N LEU A 185 7.41 0.07 -6.65
CA LEU A 185 8.44 -0.99 -6.68
C LEU A 185 9.24 -0.91 -7.98
N SER A 186 8.55 -0.71 -9.11
CA SER A 186 9.09 -0.88 -10.45
C SER A 186 8.81 0.32 -11.34
N VAL A 187 9.80 0.68 -12.16
CA VAL A 187 9.67 1.58 -13.31
C VAL A 187 10.40 0.91 -14.47
N ASP A 188 9.75 0.79 -15.63
CA ASP A 188 10.30 0.12 -16.83
C ASP A 188 10.92 -1.26 -16.50
N ALA A 189 10.12 -2.14 -15.89
CA ALA A 189 10.54 -3.48 -15.44
C ALA A 189 11.83 -3.54 -14.59
N GLY A 190 12.22 -2.43 -13.95
CA GLY A 190 13.37 -2.32 -13.06
C GLY A 190 12.95 -1.88 -11.67
N ILE A 191 13.55 -2.46 -10.64
CA ILE A 191 13.35 -2.07 -9.24
C ILE A 191 13.85 -0.64 -9.05
N SER A 192 12.97 0.25 -8.60
CA SER A 192 13.26 1.68 -8.42
C SER A 192 13.39 2.10 -6.94
N MET A 193 13.06 1.21 -5.99
CA MET A 193 13.20 1.45 -4.55
C MET A 193 14.62 1.18 -4.04
N THR A 194 15.01 1.85 -2.95
CA THR A 194 16.23 1.46 -2.23
C THR A 194 16.09 0.07 -1.58
N GLU A 195 17.23 -0.56 -1.33
CA GLU A 195 17.33 -1.88 -0.71
C GLU A 195 16.59 -1.96 0.64
N GLU A 196 16.72 -0.88 1.42
CA GLU A 196 16.14 -0.76 2.76
C GLU A 196 14.62 -0.56 2.69
N GLN A 197 14.16 0.31 1.79
CA GLN A 197 12.73 0.56 1.57
C GLN A 197 12.01 -0.70 1.13
N TYR A 198 12.62 -1.49 0.24
CA TYR A 198 12.04 -2.74 -0.22
C TYR A 198 11.94 -3.77 0.92
N ALA A 199 13.04 -4.00 1.67
CA ALA A 199 13.02 -4.92 2.80
C ALA A 199 11.99 -4.52 3.87
N ASP A 200 11.91 -3.22 4.22
CA ASP A 200 10.94 -2.69 5.18
C ASP A 200 9.50 -2.92 4.72
N ARG A 201 9.21 -2.66 3.45
CA ARG A 201 7.89 -2.83 2.85
C ARG A 201 7.46 -4.29 2.81
N LEU A 202 8.37 -5.18 2.42
CA LEU A 202 8.10 -6.63 2.42
C LEU A 202 7.72 -7.11 3.83
N VAL A 203 8.48 -6.71 4.85
CA VAL A 203 8.19 -7.08 6.25
C VAL A 203 6.94 -6.40 6.79
N TRP A 204 6.61 -5.21 6.32
CA TRP A 204 5.37 -4.54 6.67
C TRP A 204 4.15 -5.33 6.21
N TRP A 205 4.11 -5.75 4.93
CA TRP A 205 3.02 -6.58 4.41
C TRP A 205 2.97 -7.97 5.04
N GLU A 206 4.13 -8.57 5.33
CA GLU A 206 4.21 -9.80 6.12
C GLU A 206 3.53 -9.65 7.49
N SER A 207 3.84 -8.54 8.19
CA SER A 207 3.30 -8.29 9.53
C SER A 207 1.81 -8.01 9.48
N PHE A 208 1.35 -7.19 8.53
CA PHE A 208 -0.07 -6.92 8.32
C PHE A 208 -0.86 -8.22 8.07
N ASN A 209 -0.39 -9.09 7.17
CA ASN A 209 -1.07 -10.35 6.87
C ASN A 209 -1.09 -11.34 8.05
N ARG A 210 -0.06 -11.32 8.90
CA ARG A 210 0.02 -12.12 10.13
C ARG A 210 -0.91 -11.60 11.22
N GLU A 211 -0.99 -10.29 11.38
CA GLU A 211 -1.78 -9.62 12.43
C GLU A 211 -3.27 -9.56 12.09
N HIS A 212 -3.61 -9.55 10.80
CA HIS A 212 -4.99 -9.47 10.31
C HIS A 212 -5.35 -10.62 9.34
N PRO A 213 -5.28 -11.90 9.79
CA PRO A 213 -5.49 -13.06 8.92
C PRO A 213 -6.91 -13.14 8.33
N ASP A 214 -7.89 -12.60 9.05
CA ASP A 214 -9.32 -12.60 8.68
C ASP A 214 -9.78 -11.26 8.06
N PHE A 215 -8.83 -10.38 7.71
CA PHE A 215 -9.15 -9.12 7.04
C PHE A 215 -9.96 -9.37 5.76
N ILE A 216 -10.95 -8.52 5.50
CA ILE A 216 -11.90 -8.69 4.38
C ILE A 216 -11.20 -8.70 3.01
N LEU A 217 -10.07 -7.99 2.87
CA LEU A 217 -9.21 -7.99 1.68
C LEU A 217 -7.89 -8.78 1.89
N SER A 218 -7.87 -9.75 2.80
CA SER A 218 -6.67 -10.57 3.10
C SER A 218 -6.09 -11.27 1.87
N LYS A 219 -6.92 -11.70 0.92
CA LYS A 219 -6.43 -12.27 -0.36
C LYS A 219 -5.57 -11.26 -1.12
N ARG A 220 -6.02 -10.01 -1.23
CA ARG A 220 -5.29 -8.94 -1.92
C ARG A 220 -4.03 -8.55 -1.17
N ALA A 221 -4.11 -8.40 0.15
CA ALA A 221 -2.94 -8.11 0.99
C ALA A 221 -1.85 -9.20 0.88
N ARG A 222 -2.25 -10.48 0.81
CA ARG A 222 -1.33 -11.61 0.55
C ARG A 222 -0.77 -11.60 -0.87
N ALA A 223 -1.57 -11.24 -1.87
CA ALA A 223 -1.10 -11.11 -3.25
C ALA A 223 -0.01 -10.03 -3.37
N ILE A 224 -0.16 -8.89 -2.69
CA ILE A 224 0.85 -7.82 -2.66
C ILE A 224 2.13 -8.31 -1.99
N GLN A 225 2.04 -8.96 -0.82
CA GLN A 225 3.21 -9.55 -0.16
C GLN A 225 3.91 -10.58 -1.06
N ARG A 226 3.13 -11.44 -1.73
CA ARG A 226 3.62 -12.46 -2.66
C ARG A 226 4.36 -11.84 -3.85
N TYR A 227 3.80 -10.78 -4.43
CA TYR A 227 4.42 -10.01 -5.50
C TYR A 227 5.75 -9.39 -5.05
N LEU A 228 5.75 -8.71 -3.90
CA LEU A 228 6.96 -8.15 -3.31
C LEU A 228 8.00 -9.24 -3.03
N PHE A 229 7.61 -10.37 -2.45
CA PHE A 229 8.53 -11.45 -2.10
C PHE A 229 9.15 -12.12 -3.33
N THR A 230 8.36 -12.34 -4.39
CA THR A 230 8.85 -12.88 -5.67
C THR A 230 10.01 -12.05 -6.19
N TYR A 231 9.77 -10.76 -6.41
CA TYR A 231 10.77 -9.87 -7.01
C TYR A 231 11.91 -9.52 -6.04
N PHE A 232 11.70 -9.63 -4.72
CA PHE A 232 12.77 -9.50 -3.75
C PHE A 232 13.75 -10.67 -3.90
N LEU A 233 13.26 -11.86 -4.24
CA LEU A 233 14.10 -13.05 -4.40
C LEU A 233 14.75 -13.15 -5.79
N THR A 234 14.02 -12.81 -6.86
CA THR A 234 14.46 -13.07 -8.23
C THR A 234 14.93 -11.83 -8.98
N GLY A 235 14.57 -10.65 -8.49
CA GLY A 235 14.68 -9.40 -9.26
C GLY A 235 13.74 -9.37 -10.46
N MET A 236 13.78 -8.25 -11.18
CA MET A 236 12.97 -7.98 -12.37
C MET A 236 13.86 -7.96 -13.63
N ASP A 237 13.25 -7.90 -14.81
CA ASP A 237 13.95 -8.04 -16.09
C ASP A 237 15.11 -7.04 -16.25
N ASN A 238 14.89 -5.76 -15.90
CA ASN A 238 15.92 -4.71 -15.99
C ASN A 238 16.77 -4.58 -14.71
N THR A 239 16.47 -5.37 -13.67
CA THR A 239 17.22 -5.43 -12.39
C THR A 239 17.25 -6.87 -11.86
N PRO A 240 17.86 -7.81 -12.60
CA PRO A 240 17.83 -9.21 -12.22
C PRO A 240 18.63 -9.44 -10.93
N ALA A 241 18.14 -10.32 -10.05
CA ALA A 241 18.90 -10.65 -8.85
C ALA A 241 20.15 -11.48 -9.16
N ILE A 242 20.12 -12.24 -10.26
CA ILE A 242 21.20 -13.13 -10.64
C ILE A 242 21.86 -12.69 -11.94
N ASN A 243 23.16 -12.50 -11.88
CA ASN A 243 24.03 -12.36 -13.04
C ASN A 243 24.59 -13.74 -13.41
N TYR A 244 24.41 -14.16 -14.66
CA TYR A 244 25.00 -15.38 -15.21
C TYR A 244 26.33 -15.02 -15.87
N LEU A 245 27.40 -15.66 -15.42
CA LEU A 245 28.76 -15.37 -15.87
C LEU A 245 29.40 -16.66 -16.37
N THR A 246 30.17 -16.55 -17.45
CA THR A 246 31.00 -17.62 -17.96
C THR A 246 32.44 -17.18 -17.85
N ASP A 247 33.30 -17.98 -17.22
CA ASP A 247 34.73 -17.69 -17.19
C ASP A 247 35.44 -18.05 -18.50
N ASP A 248 36.72 -17.69 -18.61
CA ASP A 248 37.55 -17.95 -19.79
C ASP A 248 37.70 -19.45 -20.12
N ASN A 249 37.40 -20.34 -19.15
CA ASN A 249 37.42 -21.79 -19.32
C ASN A 249 36.04 -22.36 -19.70
N GLY A 250 35.03 -21.51 -19.91
CA GLY A 250 33.67 -21.93 -20.21
C GLY A 250 32.86 -22.40 -18.99
N ILE A 251 33.33 -22.15 -17.77
CA ILE A 251 32.62 -22.54 -16.55
C ILE A 251 31.56 -21.49 -16.23
N GLU A 252 30.31 -21.92 -16.19
CA GLU A 252 29.16 -21.11 -15.79
C GLU A 252 29.09 -20.94 -14.26
N ARG A 253 28.86 -19.71 -13.83
CA ARG A 253 28.60 -19.35 -12.44
C ARG A 253 27.47 -18.33 -12.35
N ILE A 254 26.80 -18.34 -11.20
CA ILE A 254 25.81 -17.34 -10.83
C ILE A 254 26.40 -16.40 -9.78
N GLU A 255 26.12 -15.12 -9.93
CA GLU A 255 26.49 -14.09 -8.96
C GLU A 255 25.24 -13.33 -8.54
N LEU A 256 25.11 -13.06 -7.23
CA LEU A 256 24.02 -12.25 -6.70
C LEU A 256 24.35 -10.77 -6.91
N ASP A 257 23.45 -10.03 -7.52
CA ASP A 257 23.64 -8.60 -7.75
C ASP A 257 23.80 -7.83 -6.43
N SER A 258 24.62 -6.78 -6.46
CA SER A 258 25.02 -6.01 -5.27
C SER A 258 23.84 -5.35 -4.55
N TYR A 259 22.78 -4.97 -5.28
CA TYR A 259 21.54 -4.47 -4.70
C TYR A 259 20.93 -5.53 -3.78
N PHE A 260 20.79 -6.76 -4.26
CA PHE A 260 20.18 -7.85 -3.52
C PHE A 260 21.05 -8.35 -2.38
N VAL A 261 22.38 -8.32 -2.53
CA VAL A 261 23.30 -8.59 -1.41
C VAL A 261 22.98 -7.68 -0.23
N LYS A 262 22.92 -6.37 -0.48
CA LYS A 262 22.63 -5.34 0.55
C LYS A 262 21.21 -5.47 1.09
N ALA A 263 20.20 -5.65 0.23
CA ALA A 263 18.82 -5.82 0.65
C ALA A 263 18.65 -7.05 1.57
N TYR A 264 19.31 -8.16 1.25
CA TYR A 264 19.25 -9.38 2.07
C TYR A 264 20.03 -9.22 3.38
N ASP A 265 21.16 -8.53 3.36
CA ASP A 265 21.92 -8.24 4.58
C ASP A 265 21.17 -7.29 5.51
N TYR A 266 20.50 -6.28 4.95
CA TYR A 266 19.62 -5.39 5.68
C TYR A 266 18.46 -6.15 6.32
N LEU A 267 17.74 -6.96 5.52
CA LEU A 267 16.65 -7.80 6.01
C LEU A 267 17.11 -8.71 7.15
N ASN A 268 18.27 -9.37 6.99
CA ASN A 268 18.82 -10.24 8.02
C ASN A 268 19.20 -9.48 9.30
N LYS A 269 19.77 -8.28 9.18
CA LYS A 269 20.22 -7.48 10.32
C LYS A 269 19.05 -6.86 11.08
N LYS A 270 18.10 -6.25 10.37
CA LYS A 270 16.99 -5.49 10.97
C LYS A 270 15.82 -6.40 11.38
N TYR A 271 15.55 -7.43 10.59
CA TYR A 271 14.43 -8.36 10.80
C TYR A 271 14.91 -9.82 10.87
N PRO A 272 15.78 -10.17 11.84
CA PRO A 272 16.38 -11.50 11.91
C PRO A 272 15.36 -12.65 12.01
N ASN A 273 14.17 -12.35 12.55
CA ASN A 273 13.11 -13.32 12.84
C ASN A 273 11.90 -13.23 11.89
N SER A 274 11.94 -12.42 10.83
CA SER A 274 10.84 -12.39 9.85
C SER A 274 10.76 -13.70 9.07
N GLU A 275 9.56 -14.04 8.61
CA GLU A 275 9.35 -15.20 7.73
C GLU A 275 10.14 -15.01 6.43
N SER A 276 10.08 -13.80 5.86
CA SER A 276 10.82 -13.40 4.67
C SER A 276 12.31 -13.66 4.83
N ASN A 277 12.93 -13.28 5.95
CA ASN A 277 14.34 -13.54 6.20
C ASN A 277 14.66 -15.04 6.32
N THR A 278 13.77 -15.80 6.94
CA THR A 278 13.89 -17.26 7.07
C THR A 278 13.93 -17.95 5.70
N LEU A 279 13.20 -17.42 4.71
CA LEU A 279 13.16 -17.93 3.34
C LEU A 279 14.32 -17.41 2.48
N VAL A 280 14.74 -16.15 2.66
CA VAL A 280 15.82 -15.51 1.89
C VAL A 280 17.19 -16.06 2.26
N LYS A 281 17.46 -16.35 3.54
CA LYS A 281 18.75 -16.91 4.01
C LYS A 281 19.21 -18.16 3.23
N PRO A 282 18.43 -19.26 3.16
CA PRO A 282 18.86 -20.45 2.44
C PRO A 282 19.00 -20.22 0.93
N TYR A 283 18.22 -19.30 0.35
CA TYR A 283 18.36 -18.88 -1.05
C TYR A 283 19.69 -18.17 -1.28
N LYS A 284 19.99 -17.10 -0.52
CA LYS A 284 21.27 -16.37 -0.58
C LYS A 284 22.45 -17.32 -0.43
N MET A 285 22.39 -18.25 0.53
CA MET A 285 23.44 -19.24 0.73
C MET A 285 23.62 -20.22 -0.45
N ALA A 286 22.55 -20.57 -1.17
CA ALA A 286 22.65 -21.41 -2.36
C ALA A 286 23.36 -20.66 -3.49
N VAL A 287 23.01 -19.39 -3.71
CA VAL A 287 23.66 -18.54 -4.72
C VAL A 287 25.14 -18.36 -4.41
N LEU A 288 25.50 -18.00 -3.17
CA LEU A 288 26.91 -17.82 -2.74
C LEU A 288 27.75 -19.09 -2.86
N LYS A 289 27.13 -20.28 -2.88
CA LYS A 289 27.79 -21.57 -3.08
C LYS A 289 27.79 -22.04 -4.54
N ASN A 290 27.29 -21.21 -5.46
CA ASN A 290 27.04 -21.58 -6.86
C ASN A 290 26.16 -22.83 -7.01
N ASP A 291 25.29 -23.12 -6.03
CA ASP A 291 24.39 -24.29 -6.00
C ASP A 291 23.05 -23.93 -6.67
N ASN A 292 23.10 -23.84 -8.00
CA ASN A 292 21.95 -23.47 -8.80
C ASN A 292 20.78 -24.45 -8.64
N ALA A 293 21.07 -25.75 -8.53
CA ALA A 293 20.05 -26.77 -8.34
C ALA A 293 19.27 -26.57 -7.03
N LYS A 294 19.94 -26.20 -5.93
CA LYS A 294 19.27 -25.86 -4.68
C LYS A 294 18.49 -24.57 -4.78
N ARG A 295 19.02 -23.54 -5.43
CA ARG A 295 18.31 -22.27 -5.68
C ARG A 295 16.97 -22.54 -6.36
N GLU A 296 16.98 -23.28 -7.47
CA GLU A 296 15.78 -23.65 -8.22
C GLU A 296 14.80 -24.48 -7.39
N ARG A 297 15.29 -25.44 -6.59
CA ARG A 297 14.41 -26.20 -5.68
C ARG A 297 13.72 -25.30 -4.65
N LEU A 298 14.41 -24.28 -4.13
CA LEU A 298 13.82 -23.32 -3.18
C LEU A 298 12.73 -22.47 -3.84
N ILE A 299 13.02 -21.87 -5.00
CA ILE A 299 12.03 -21.10 -5.77
C ILE A 299 10.78 -21.95 -6.02
N ASN A 300 10.95 -23.15 -6.60
CA ASN A 300 9.85 -24.06 -6.87
C ASN A 300 9.05 -24.44 -5.60
N THR A 301 9.73 -24.60 -4.47
CA THR A 301 9.07 -24.90 -3.20
C THR A 301 8.25 -23.71 -2.70
N TYR A 302 8.77 -22.50 -2.82
CA TYR A 302 8.09 -21.27 -2.38
C TYR A 302 6.88 -20.97 -3.26
N THR A 303 7.01 -21.12 -4.57
CA THR A 303 5.89 -21.01 -5.53
C THR A 303 4.80 -22.04 -5.22
N LYS A 304 5.14 -23.32 -5.03
CA LYS A 304 4.14 -24.37 -4.69
C LYS A 304 3.42 -24.14 -3.36
N ARG A 305 4.05 -23.42 -2.43
CA ARG A 305 3.45 -23.02 -1.15
C ARG A 305 2.59 -21.74 -1.26
N GLY A 306 2.50 -21.13 -2.44
CA GLY A 306 1.76 -19.88 -2.66
C GLY A 306 2.46 -18.65 -2.08
N LEU A 307 3.76 -18.73 -1.78
CA LEU A 307 4.56 -17.63 -1.22
C LEU A 307 5.17 -16.74 -2.30
N MET A 308 5.34 -17.27 -3.51
CA MET A 308 5.77 -16.56 -4.71
C MET A 308 4.72 -16.74 -5.80
N ILE A 309 4.62 -15.74 -6.68
CA ILE A 309 3.85 -15.79 -7.92
C ILE A 309 4.24 -17.04 -8.72
N ASP A 310 3.23 -17.78 -9.17
CA ASP A 310 3.37 -18.80 -10.19
C ASP A 310 3.07 -18.16 -11.55
N PHE A 311 4.11 -17.71 -12.26
CA PHE A 311 3.96 -17.09 -13.58
C PHE A 311 3.34 -18.03 -14.64
N SER A 312 3.14 -19.31 -14.36
CA SER A 312 2.38 -20.20 -15.26
C SER A 312 0.87 -20.19 -15.04
N LYS A 313 0.40 -19.56 -13.94
CA LYS A 313 -1.01 -19.59 -13.50
C LYS A 313 -1.58 -18.24 -13.10
N ASP A 314 -0.74 -17.34 -12.60
CA ASP A 314 -1.19 -16.16 -11.85
C ASP A 314 -1.23 -14.85 -12.68
N TRP A 315 -1.10 -14.91 -14.02
CA TRP A 315 -1.08 -13.72 -14.88
C TRP A 315 -2.33 -12.83 -14.79
N GLU A 316 -3.45 -13.36 -14.28
CA GLU A 316 -4.74 -12.66 -14.17
C GLU A 316 -5.01 -12.04 -12.78
N GLU A 317 -4.13 -12.25 -11.78
CA GLU A 317 -4.38 -11.86 -10.37
C GLU A 317 -3.52 -10.71 -9.83
N ILE A 318 -2.73 -10.03 -10.68
CA ILE A 318 -1.83 -8.93 -10.30
C ILE A 318 -2.38 -7.57 -10.76
#